data_AF-A0A971Y6D1-F1
#
_entry.id   AF-A0A971Y6D1-F1
#
_cell.length_a   1.000
_cell.length_b   1.000
_cell.length_c   1.000
_cell.angle_alpha   90.00
_cell.angle_beta   90.00
_cell.angle_gamma   90.00
#
_symmetry.space_group_name_H-M   'P 1'
#
loop_
_entity.id
_entity.type
_entity.pdbx_description
1 polymer ?
#
loop_
_entity_poly.entity_id
_entity_poly.type
_entity_poly.pdbx_seq_one_letter_code
_entity_poly.pdbx_strand_id
1 'polypeptide(L)' 'MNKIALVLDTASNMDFEMAEKFGFELLPYSIEIEGEVYDDLIDIPREGFYERL' A
#
# COMPACT_ATOMS: atom_id res chain seq x y z
N MET A 1 -28.17 11.08 -3.81
CA MET A 1 -27.40 9.86 -3.47
C MET A 1 -26.09 10.29 -2.86
N ASN A 2 -25.84 9.98 -1.59
CA ASN A 2 -24.50 10.14 -1.03
C ASN A 2 -23.59 9.08 -1.67
N LYS A 3 -22.54 9.52 -2.36
CA LYS A 3 -21.49 8.62 -2.84
C LYS A 3 -20.59 8.32 -1.65
N ILE A 4 -20.58 7.08 -1.18
CA ILE A 4 -19.64 6.61 -0.17
C ILE A 4 -18.40 6.14 -0.90
N ALA A 5 -17.23 6.66 -0.53
CA ALA A 5 -15.93 6.16 -0.97
C ALA A 5 -15.35 5.27 0.13
N LEU A 6 -14.71 4.17 -0.27
CA LEU A 6 -13.94 3.32 0.63
C LEU A 6 -12.47 3.61 0.39
N VAL A 7 -11.78 3.99 1.47
CA VAL A 7 -10.36 4.30 1.49
C VAL A 7 -9.71 3.31 2.44
N LEU A 8 -8.67 2.64 1.97
CA LEU A 8 -7.89 1.64 2.70
C LEU A 8 -6.40 2.05 2.67
N ASP A 9 -5.60 1.39 3.48
CA ASP A 9 -4.14 1.47 3.41
C ASP A 9 -3.54 0.12 2.99
N THR A 10 -2.26 0.09 2.63
CA THR A 10 -1.59 -1.16 2.23
C THR A 10 -1.46 -2.16 3.40
N ALA A 11 -1.66 -1.74 4.66
CA ALA A 11 -1.70 -2.63 5.82
C ALA A 11 -2.97 -3.49 5.86
N SER A 12 -3.97 -3.19 5.03
CA SER A 12 -5.15 -4.05 4.82
C SER A 12 -4.88 -5.27 3.92
N ASN A 13 -3.61 -5.56 3.58
CA ASN A 13 -3.17 -6.59 2.63
C ASN A 13 -3.76 -6.45 1.21
N MET A 14 -4.24 -5.26 0.86
CA MET A 14 -4.65 -4.92 -0.50
C MET A 14 -3.43 -4.49 -1.32
N ASP A 15 -3.44 -4.76 -2.62
CA ASP A 15 -2.56 -4.10 -3.58
C ASP A 15 -3.37 -3.22 -4.53
N PHE A 16 -2.66 -2.45 -5.36
CA PHE A 16 -3.28 -1.48 -6.26
C PHE A 16 -4.18 -2.14 -7.33
N GLU A 17 -3.85 -3.34 -7.80
CA GLU A 17 -4.69 -4.08 -8.75
C GLU A 17 -6.01 -4.49 -8.10
N MET A 18 -5.97 -5.01 -6.87
CA MET A 18 -7.17 -5.33 -6.10
C MET A 18 -8.00 -4.09 -5.79
N ALA A 19 -7.36 -2.98 -5.38
CA ALA A 19 -8.05 -1.73 -5.06
C ALA A 19 -8.79 -1.17 -6.28
N GLU A 20 -8.13 -1.13 -7.45
CA GLU A 20 -8.75 -0.72 -8.71
C GLU A 20 -9.95 -1.61 -9.06
N LYS A 21 -9.77 -2.94 -8.95
CA LYS A 21 -10.83 -3.92 -9.25
C LYS A 21 -12.09 -3.73 -8.40
N PHE A 22 -11.94 -3.37 -7.13
CA PHE A 22 -13.08 -3.19 -6.21
C PHE A 22 -13.55 -1.74 -6.09
N GLY A 23 -12.88 -0.78 -6.76
CA GLY A 23 -13.22 0.64 -6.70
C GLY A 23 -12.90 1.28 -5.36
N PHE A 24 -11.80 0.86 -4.73
CA PHE A 24 -11.30 1.43 -3.48
C PHE A 24 -10.11 2.34 -3.76
N GLU A 25 -9.99 3.40 -2.97
CA GLU A 25 -8.76 4.19 -2.89
C GLU A 25 -7.79 3.48 -1.93
N LEU A 26 -6.52 3.34 -2.32
CA LEU A 26 -5.50 2.69 -1.51
C LEU A 26 -4.36 3.66 -1.21
N LEU A 27 -4.07 3.86 0.07
CA LEU A 27 -3.00 4.73 0.55
C LEU A 27 -1.80 3.88 0.99
N PRO A 28 -0.61 4.03 0.37
CA PRO A 28 0.59 3.39 0.88
C PRO A 28 1.00 4.03 2.22
N TYR A 29 1.44 3.21 3.17
CA TYR A 29 2.16 3.71 4.35
C TYR A 29 3.66 3.75 4.06
N SER A 30 4.36 4.67 4.74
CA SER A 30 5.80 4.76 4.65
C SER A 30 6.48 3.84 5.68
N ILE A 31 7.59 3.22 5.28
CA ILE A 31 8.42 2.31 6.07
C ILE A 31 9.81 2.91 6.18
N GLU A 32 10.32 3.02 7.40
CA GLU A 32 11.70 3.42 7.65
C GLU A 32 12.57 2.18 7.93
N ILE A 33 13.62 1.99 7.14
CA ILE A 33 14.62 0.92 7.31
C ILE A 33 16.01 1.56 7.23
N GLU A 34 16.78 1.45 8.31
CA GLU A 34 18.15 2.02 8.41
C GLU A 34 18.25 3.53 8.09
N GLY A 35 17.19 4.30 8.38
CA GLY A 35 17.15 5.75 8.12
C GLY A 35 16.73 6.13 6.70
N GLU A 36 16.48 5.16 5.82
CA GLU A 36 15.87 5.37 4.51
C GLU A 36 14.36 5.14 4.59
N VAL A 37 13.58 5.99 3.92
CA VAL A 37 12.10 5.96 3.92
C VAL A 37 11.60 5.46 2.57
N TYR A 38 10.65 4.54 2.60
CA TYR A 38 10.07 3.87 1.44
C TYR A 38 8.55 3.86 1.52
N ASP A 39 7.85 4.03 0.41
CA ASP A 39 6.41 3.81 0.36
C ASP A 39 6.10 2.34 0.01
N ASP A 40 5.29 1.69 0.85
CA ASP A 40 4.92 0.28 0.72
C ASP A 40 4.23 0.01 -0.63
N LEU A 41 4.60 -1.10 -1.29
CA LEU A 41 4.16 -1.50 -2.63
C LEU A 41 4.53 -0.55 -3.78
N ILE A 42 5.16 0.60 -3.51
CA ILE A 42 5.67 1.54 -4.52
C ILE A 42 7.19 1.40 -4.64
N ASP A 43 7.91 1.69 -3.56
CA ASP A 43 9.37 1.65 -3.54
C ASP A 43 9.90 0.27 -3.14
N ILE A 44 9.15 -0.43 -2.29
CA ILE A 44 9.45 -1.81 -1.88
C ILE A 44 8.28 -2.72 -2.26
N PRO A 45 8.40 -3.53 -3.33
CA PRO A 45 7.43 -4.57 -3.61
C PRO A 45 7.45 -5.65 -2.52
N ARG A 46 6.34 -6.39 -2.39
CA ARG A 46 6.23 -7.49 -1.42
C ARG A 46 7.36 -8.50 -1.61
N GLU A 47 7.63 -8.83 -2.88
CA GLU A 47 8.77 -9.63 -3.30
C GLU A 47 10.06 -8.84 -3.07
N GLY A 48 10.78 -9.17 -2.00
CA GLY A 48 12.05 -8.53 -1.67
C GLY A 48 12.02 -7.65 -0.42
N PHE A 49 10.84 -7.45 0.21
CA PHE A 49 10.77 -6.72 1.48
C PHE A 49 11.69 -7.31 2.55
N TYR A 50 11.63 -8.63 2.75
CA TYR A 50 12.44 -9.33 3.76
C TYR A 50 13.93 -9.38 3.43
N GLU A 51 14.35 -9.05 2.20
CA GLU A 51 15.78 -8.95 1.84
C GLU A 51 16.40 -7.63 2.35
N ARG A 52 15.56 -6.68 2.78
CA ARG A 52 15.97 -5.39 3.35
C ARG A 52 16.00 -5.39 4.89
N LEU A 53 15.61 -6.50 5.54
CA LEU A 53 15.70 -6.71 7.00
C LEU A 53 16.99 -7.44 7.38
#